data_AF-A0A1S8ACE9-F1
#
_entry.id   AF-A0A1S8ACE9-F1
#
_cell.length_a   1.000
_cell.length_b   1.000
_cell.length_c   1.000
_cell.angle_alpha   90.00
_cell.angle_beta   90.00
_cell.angle_gamma   90.00
#
_symmetry.space_group_name_H-M   'P 1'
#
loop_
_entity.id
_entity.type
_entity.pdbx_description
1 polymer ?
#
loop_
_entity_poly.entity_id
_entity_poly.type
_entity_poly.pdbx_seq_one_letter_code
_entity_poly.pdbx_strand_id
1 'polypeptide(L)' 'MVSTKQLLTTIESALLGPSPPSPAQRIELIHAIHNSLSSFKSLLSYL' A
#
# COMPACT_ATOMS: atom_id res chain seq x y z
N MET A 1 1.12 -0.26 18.31
CA MET A 1 2.01 -0.28 17.13
C MET A 1 1.32 -1.11 16.06
N VAL A 2 1.08 -0.57 14.86
CA VAL A 2 0.54 -1.37 13.74
C VAL A 2 1.62 -2.34 13.29
N SER A 3 1.29 -3.63 13.16
CA SER A 3 2.26 -4.61 12.65
C SER A 3 2.41 -4.47 11.13
N THR A 4 3.59 -4.79 10.62
CA THR A 4 3.90 -4.79 9.18
C THR A 4 2.86 -5.57 8.37
N LYS A 5 2.40 -6.71 8.92
CA LYS A 5 1.37 -7.56 8.32
C LYS A 5 0.00 -6.86 8.23
N GLN A 6 -0.41 -6.15 9.28
CA GLN A 6 -1.67 -5.38 9.28
C GLN A 6 -1.64 -4.24 8.26
N LEU A 7 -0.49 -3.58 8.10
CA LEU A 7 -0.32 -2.54 7.08
C LEU A 7 -0.46 -3.13 5.67
N LEU A 8 0.17 -4.28 5.41
CA LEU A 8 0.08 -4.99 4.14
C LEU A 8 -1.35 -5.42 3.81
N THR A 9 -2.06 -6.03 4.76
CA THR A 9 -3.46 -6.42 4.58
C THR A 9 -4.37 -5.21 4.30
N THR A 10 -4.05 -4.05 4.87
CA THR A 10 -4.78 -2.81 4.60
C THR A 10 -4.54 -2.31 3.17
N ILE A 11 -3.29 -2.33 2.70
CA ILE A 11 -2.93 -1.95 1.32
C ILE A 11 -3.59 -2.91 0.32
N GLU A 12 -3.54 -4.22 0.57
CA GLU A 12 -4.20 -5.24 -0.27
C GLU A 12 -5.71 -5.02 -0.33
N SER A 13 -6.36 -4.79 0.81
CA SER A 13 -7.80 -4.55 0.86
C SER A 13 -8.21 -3.26 0.15
N ALA A 14 -7.38 -2.21 0.21
CA ALA A 14 -7.63 -0.95 -0.48
C ALA A 14 -7.45 -1.06 -2.02
N LEU A 15 -6.59 -1.98 -2.47
CA LEU A 15 -6.28 -2.19 -3.89
C LEU A 15 -7.16 -3.24 -4.57
N LEU A 16 -7.41 -4.35 -3.88
CA LEU A 16 -8.08 -5.55 -4.39
C LEU A 16 -9.48 -5.75 -3.79
N GLY A 17 -9.91 -4.86 -2.91
CA GLY A 17 -11.24 -4.89 -2.31
C GLY A 17 -12.36 -4.68 -3.34
N PRO A 18 -13.61 -5.01 -2.96
CA PRO A 18 -14.77 -4.96 -3.85
C PRO A 18 -15.11 -3.54 -4.34
N SER A 19 -14.59 -2.51 -3.68
CA SER A 19 -14.69 -1.11 -4.09
C SER A 19 -13.35 -0.63 -4.66
N PRO A 20 -13.19 -0.58 -5.99
CA PRO A 20 -11.93 -0.14 -6.58
C PRO A 20 -11.66 1.34 -6.24
N PRO A 21 -10.40 1.72 -5.99
CA PRO A 21 -10.05 3.12 -5.75
C PRO A 21 -10.34 3.97 -6.99
N SER A 22 -10.79 5.20 -6.76
CA SER A 22 -11.01 6.18 -7.82
C SER A 22 -9.71 6.49 -8.58
N PRO A 23 -9.77 6.99 -9.82
CA PRO A 23 -8.56 7.31 -10.60
C PRO A 23 -7.59 8.24 -9.86
N ALA A 24 -8.11 9.24 -9.13
CA ALA A 24 -7.29 10.16 -8.33
C ALA A 24 -6.56 9.43 -7.19
N GLN A 25 -7.26 8.56 -6.46
CA GLN A 25 -6.68 7.77 -5.38
C GLN A 25 -5.61 6.80 -5.87
N ARG A 26 -5.74 6.27 -7.09
CA ARG A 26 -4.70 5.44 -7.71
C ARG A 26 -3.43 6.23 -7.97
N ILE A 27 -3.56 7.46 -8.49
CA ILE A 27 -2.42 8.34 -8.75
C ILE A 27 -1.75 8.76 -7.44
N GLU A 28 -2.51 9.10 -6.41
CA GLU A 28 -1.97 9.39 -5.07
C GLU A 28 -1.24 8.19 -4.48
N LEU A 29 -1.80 6.98 -4.61
CA LEU A 29 -1.18 5.77 -4.10
C LEU A 29 0.14 5.48 -4.81
N ILE A 30 0.19 5.60 -6.15
CA ILE A 30 1.43 5.43 -6.91
C ILE A 30 2.48 6.46 -6.47
N HIS A 31 2.09 7.72 -6.29
CA HIS A 31 2.99 8.75 -5.76
C HIS A 31 3.49 8.42 -4.35
N ALA A 32 2.60 7.97 -3.45
CA ALA A 32 2.96 7.59 -2.10
C ALA A 32 3.94 6.40 -2.09
N ILE A 33 3.71 5.38 -2.92
CA ILE A 33 4.62 4.23 -3.06
C ILE A 33 5.97 4.68 -3.62
N HIS A 34 5.99 5.53 -4.65
CA HIS A 34 7.23 6.02 -5.25
C HIS A 34 8.05 6.84 -4.24
N ASN A 35 7.41 7.72 -3.48
CA ASN A 35 8.06 8.52 -2.45
C ASN A 35 8.54 7.68 -1.26
N SER A 36 7.89 6.54 -0.99
CA SER A 36 8.23 5.64 0.09
C SER A 36 8.93 4.35 -0.38
N LEU A 37 9.48 4.33 -1.59
CA LEU A 37 9.95 3.11 -2.26
C LEU A 37 10.94 2.29 -1.41
N SER A 38 11.87 2.94 -0.71
CA SER A 38 12.84 2.25 0.16
C SER A 38 12.16 1.56 1.34
N SER A 39 11.24 2.26 2.01
CA SER A 39 10.46 1.72 3.12
C SER A 39 9.51 0.62 2.66
N PHE A 40 8.89 0.80 1.48
CA PHE A 40 8.02 -0.20 0.88
C PHE A 40 8.79 -1.48 0.49
N LYS A 41 9.99 -1.36 -0.08
CA LYS A 41 10.88 -2.51 -0.35
C LYS A 41 11.27 -3.24 0.94
N SER A 42 11.59 -2.49 2.01
CA SER A 42 11.87 -3.08 3.31
C SER A 42 10.65 -3.83 3.85
N LEU A 43 9.44 -3.25 3.73
CA LEU A 43 8.17 -3.87 4.11
C LEU A 43 7.96 -5.21 3.39
N LEU A 44 8.18 -5.24 2.07
CA LEU A 44 8.05 -6.45 1.26
C LEU A 44 9.13 -7.49 1.56
N SER A 45 10.28 -7.09 2.10
CA SER A 45 11.35 -8.03 2.48
C SER A 45 11.03 -8.81 3.76
N TYR A 46 9.97 -8.43 4.48
CA TYR A 46 9.44 -9.12 5.65
C TYR A 46 8.25 -10.04 5.33
N LEU A 47 7.86 -10.17 4.05
CA LEU A 47 6.93 -11.19 3.55
C LEU A 47 7.68 -12.49 3.25
#